data_AF-A0A8T5RUE6-F1
#
_entry.id   AF-A0A8T5RUE6-F1
#
_cell.length_a   1.000
_cell.length_b   1.000
_cell.length_c   1.000
_cell.angle_alpha   90.00
_cell.angle_beta   90.00
_cell.angle_gamma   90.00
#
_symmetry.space_group_name_H-M   'P 1'
#
loop_
_entity.id
_entity.type
_entity.pdbx_description
1 polymer ?
#
loop_
_entity_poly.entity_id
_entity_poly.type
_entity_poly.pdbx_seq_one_letter_code
_entity_poly.pdbx_strand_id
1 'polypeptide(L)' 'MIDEKINRYKSEINLAKKLSRMAYADRDYYEDMVNKFEKILRFYEDLKVLRKNSGR' A
#
# COMPACT_ATOMS: atom_id res chain seq x y z
N MET A 1 7.14 13.37 0.37
CA MET A 1 8.38 12.53 0.36
C MET A 1 8.06 11.04 0.14
N ILE A 2 9.04 10.20 -0.23
CA ILE A 2 8.86 8.75 -0.42
C ILE A 2 8.25 8.09 0.85
N ASP A 3 8.70 8.51 2.03
CA ASP A 3 8.17 8.02 3.31
C ASP A 3 6.69 8.35 3.54
N GLU A 4 6.24 9.53 3.15
CA GLU A 4 4.81 9.89 3.21
C GLU A 4 3.96 9.00 2.30
N LYS A 5 4.48 8.65 1.11
CA LYS A 5 3.80 7.73 0.19
C LYS A 5 3.71 6.34 0.79
N ILE A 6 4.80 5.82 1.37
CA ILE A 6 4.82 4.53 2.08
C ILE A 6 3.78 4.52 3.21
N ASN A 7 3.77 5.55 4.06
CA ASN A 7 2.84 5.64 5.18
C ASN A 7 1.37 5.73 4.73
N ARG A 8 1.11 6.46 3.64
CA ARG A 8 -0.21 6.56 3.03
C ARG A 8 -0.70 5.20 2.54
N TYR A 9 0.10 4.47 1.75
CA TYR A 9 -0.33 3.17 1.22
C TYR A 9 -0.50 2.11 2.32
N LYS A 10 0.31 2.15 3.39
CA LYS A 10 0.08 1.31 4.59
C LYS A 10 -1.29 1.60 5.24
N SER A 11 -1.67 2.87 5.30
CA SER A 11 -2.97 3.29 5.83
C SER A 11 -4.13 2.88 4.92
N GLU A 12 -3.98 3.07 3.60
CA GLU A 12 -4.98 2.68 2.60
C GLU A 12 -5.19 1.15 2.55
N ILE A 13 -4.12 0.35 2.66
CA ILE A 13 -4.21 -1.13 2.78
C ILE A 13 -5.00 -1.52 4.04
N ASN A 14 -4.68 -0.91 5.19
CA ASN A 14 -5.38 -1.22 6.43
C ASN A 14 -6.86 -0.84 6.37
N LEU A 15 -7.19 0.28 5.73
CA LEU A 15 -8.58 0.68 5.52
C LEU A 15 -9.31 -0.32 4.62
N ALA A 16 -8.73 -0.67 3.46
CA ALA A 16 -9.32 -1.64 2.54
C ALA A 16 -9.53 -3.02 3.20
N LYS A 17 -8.56 -3.51 4.00
CA LYS A 17 -8.68 -4.76 4.78
C LYS A 17 -9.79 -4.70 5.84
N LYS A 18 -10.08 -3.52 6.40
CA LYS A 18 -11.21 -3.34 7.33
C LYS A 18 -12.53 -3.32 6.59
N LEU A 19 -12.60 -2.59 5.47
CA LEU A 19 -13.80 -2.49 4.65
C LEU A 19 -14.19 -3.85 4.08
N SER A 20 -13.24 -4.67 3.61
CA SER A 20 -13.52 -6.02 3.08
C SER A 20 -14.19 -6.97 4.09
N ARG A 21 -14.09 -6.69 5.39
CA ARG A 21 -14.68 -7.51 6.46
C ARG A 21 -16.09 -7.08 6.86
N MET A 22 -16.62 -5.99 6.32
CA MET A 22 -17.96 -5.52 6.65
C MET A 22 -19.06 -6.38 6.00
N ALA A 23 -20.23 -6.47 6.65
CA ALA A 23 -21.30 -7.41 6.28
C ALA A 23 -21.87 -7.22 4.86
N TYR A 24 -21.70 -6.04 4.26
CA TYR A 24 -22.19 -5.69 2.91
C TYR A 24 -21.08 -5.23 1.98
N ALA A 25 -19.83 -5.54 2.31
CA ALA A 25 -18.71 -5.17 1.49
C ALA A 25 -18.59 -6.07 0.27
N ASP A 26 -18.30 -5.46 -0.87
CA ASP A 26 -17.80 -6.17 -2.04
C ASP A 26 -16.37 -6.65 -1.75
N ARG A 27 -16.26 -7.91 -1.31
CA ARG A 27 -14.99 -8.49 -0.87
C ARG A 27 -13.97 -8.52 -1.99
N ASP A 28 -14.38 -8.94 -3.18
CA ASP A 28 -13.52 -9.07 -4.35
C ASP A 28 -12.94 -7.70 -4.74
N TYR A 29 -13.78 -6.66 -4.74
CA TYR A 29 -13.34 -5.29 -4.98
C TYR A 29 -12.27 -4.83 -3.97
N TYR A 30 -12.48 -5.06 -2.68
CA TYR A 30 -11.53 -4.64 -1.66
C TYR A 30 -10.26 -5.50 -1.63
N GLU A 31 -10.33 -6.79 -1.95
CA GLU A 31 -9.15 -7.65 -2.11
C GLU A 31 -8.29 -7.20 -3.30
N ASP A 32 -8.92 -6.90 -4.44
CA ASP A 32 -8.23 -6.32 -5.60
C ASP A 32 -7.59 -4.97 -5.28
N MET A 33 -8.26 -4.15 -4.49
CA MET A 33 -7.73 -2.87 -4.02
C MET A 33 -6.52 -3.07 -3.11
N VAL A 34 -6.57 -4.01 -2.16
CA VAL A 34 -5.42 -4.38 -1.32
C VAL A 34 -4.24 -4.83 -2.18
N ASN A 35 -4.48 -5.73 -3.15
CA ASN A 35 -3.44 -6.23 -4.05
C ASN A 35 -2.77 -5.11 -4.85
N LYS A 36 -3.55 -4.13 -5.34
CA LYS A 36 -3.02 -2.95 -6.04
C LYS A 36 -2.16 -2.09 -5.11
N PHE A 37 -2.65 -1.78 -3.91
CA PHE A 37 -1.89 -0.97 -2.96
C PHE A 37 -0.62 -1.66 -2.47
N GLU A 38 -0.61 -2.99 -2.31
CA GLU A 38 0.60 -3.73 -1.94
C GLU A 38 1.67 -3.73 -3.05
N LYS A 39 1.26 -3.71 -4.33
CA LYS A 39 2.21 -3.52 -5.45
C LYS A 39 2.81 -2.12 -5.45
N ILE A 40 1.98 -1.10 -5.22
CA ILE A 40 2.44 0.29 -5.19
C ILE A 40 3.34 0.55 -3.96
N LEU A 41 2.99 -0.02 -2.81
CA LEU A 41 3.80 0.06 -1.59
C LEU A 41 5.21 -0.51 -1.83
N ARG A 42 5.30 -1.70 -2.42
CA ARG A 42 6.59 -2.33 -2.77
C ARG A 42 7.44 -1.43 -3.66
N PHE A 43 6.84 -0.85 -4.71
CA PHE A 43 7.54 0.11 -5.57
C PHE A 43 8.17 1.27 -4.78
N TYR A 44 7.43 1.88 -3.84
CA TYR A 44 7.97 2.98 -3.04
C TYR A 44 9.03 2.53 -2.02
N GLU A 45 8.90 1.32 -1.46
CA GLU A 45 9.90 0.74 -0.57
C GLU A 45 11.21 0.46 -1.32
N ASP A 46 11.13 -0.11 -2.53
CA ASP A 46 12.29 -0.34 -3.40
C ASP A 46 12.96 0.99 -3.79
N LEU A 47 12.16 1.99 -4.15
CA LEU A 47 12.65 3.31 -4.52
C LEU A 47 13.33 4.03 -3.34
N LYS A 48 12.86 3.82 -2.11
CA LYS A 48 13.52 4.30 -0.89
C LYS A 48 14.89 3.64 -0.71
N VAL A 49 14.99 2.33 -0.92
CA VAL A 49 16.25 1.58 -0.81
C VAL A 49 17.25 2.06 -1.87
N LEU A 50 16.81 2.20 -3.12
CA LEU A 50 17.64 2.72 -4.21
C LEU A 50 18.20 4.10 -3.87
N ARG A 51 17.36 5.05 -3.41
CA ARG A 51 17.81 6.39 -3.01
C ARG A 51 18.86 6.33 -1.88
N LYS A 52 18.71 5.43 -0.92
CA LYS A 52 19.67 5.25 0.18
C LYS A 52 21.02 4.71 -0.31
N ASN A 53 21.01 3.86 -1.33
CA ASN A 53 22.22 3.25 -1.88
C ASN A 53 22.93 4.15 -2.91
N SER A 54 22.19 4.97 -3.66
CA SER A 54 22.76 5.92 -4.64
C SER A 54 23.34 7.21 -4.02
N GLY A 55 23.11 7.44 -2.72
CA GLY A 55 23.67 8.56 -1.97
C GLY A 55 24.93 8.22 -1.16
N ARG A 56 25.56 7.07 -1.44
CA ARG A 56 26.82 6.62 -0.85
C ARG A 56 27.97 6.72 -1.84
#